data_AF-A0A968BW29-F1
#
_entry.id   AF-A0A968BW29-F1
#
_cell.length_a   1.000
_cell.length_b   1.000
_cell.length_c   1.000
_cell.angle_alpha   90.00
_cell.angle_beta   90.00
_cell.angle_gamma   90.00
#
_symmetry.space_group_name_H-M   'P 1'
#
loop_
_entity.id
_entity.type
_entity.pdbx_description
1 polymer ?
#
loop_
_entity_poly.entity_id
_entity_poly.type
_entity_poly.pdbx_seq_one_letter_code
_entity_poly.pdbx_strand_id
1 'polypeptide(L)'
;QMGKAVGLATHGEDLTWLPPRLSADQRWQILRALALVEPDQHALAAVLESTQQALRQRSGLVIITPDVEGSWLDSVALLLRRGVVPTVLLLDQRAFGGDGDANRTVASLESMDVTHYLIAPDLLDRPEARPGQIGQWRKTSRGRWEPQFHPRELIWRALT
;
A
#
# COMPACT_ATOMS: atom_id res chain seq x y z
N GLN A 1 4.76 0.92 21.90
CA GLN A 1 4.63 1.98 20.88
C GLN A 1 3.16 2.06 20.52
N MET A 2 2.48 3.19 20.78
CA MET A 2 1.12 3.39 20.28
C MET A 2 1.21 3.48 18.75
N GLY A 3 0.32 2.78 18.03
CA GLY A 3 0.32 2.78 16.56
C GLY A 3 0.11 4.18 15.98
N LYS A 4 0.49 4.39 14.72
CA LYS A 4 0.10 5.60 13.98
C LYS A 4 -1.31 5.44 13.41
N ALA A 5 -2.04 6.54 13.25
CA ALA A 5 -3.32 6.52 12.54
C ALA A 5 -3.07 6.18 11.06
N VAL A 6 -3.83 5.24 10.51
CA VAL A 6 -3.69 4.78 9.11
C VAL A 6 -5.03 4.93 8.39
N GLY A 7 -4.96 5.46 7.16
CA GLY A 7 -6.09 5.61 6.26
C GLY A 7 -5.89 4.83 4.98
N LEU A 8 -6.88 4.86 4.10
CA LEU A 8 -6.83 4.26 2.77
C LEU A 8 -7.52 5.21 1.78
N ALA A 9 -6.91 5.38 0.61
CA ALA A 9 -7.54 5.94 -0.57
C ALA A 9 -7.42 4.93 -1.70
N THR A 10 -8.53 4.56 -2.33
CA THR A 10 -8.54 3.72 -3.54
C THR A 10 -9.57 4.26 -4.51
N HIS A 11 -9.37 4.02 -5.79
CA HIS A 11 -10.31 4.40 -6.84
C HIS A 11 -10.54 3.17 -7.72
N GLY A 12 -11.72 2.57 -7.58
CA GLY A 12 -12.26 1.59 -8.53
C GLY A 12 -13.37 2.29 -9.32
N GLU A 13 -14.56 1.70 -9.36
CA GLU A 13 -15.77 2.40 -9.86
C GLU A 13 -16.05 3.69 -9.08
N ASP A 14 -15.84 3.67 -7.76
CA ASP A 14 -15.98 4.82 -6.86
C ASP A 14 -14.67 5.13 -6.11
N LEU A 15 -14.46 6.41 -5.79
CA LEU A 15 -13.42 6.85 -4.87
C LEU A 15 -13.77 6.45 -3.44
N THR A 16 -13.02 5.51 -2.88
CA THR A 16 -13.10 5.15 -1.46
C THR A 16 -12.06 5.93 -0.66
N TRP A 17 -12.53 6.79 0.25
CA TRP A 17 -11.68 7.53 1.19
C TRP A 17 -11.97 7.12 2.64
N LEU A 18 -11.02 6.43 3.24
CA LEU A 18 -10.98 6.13 4.68
C LEU A 18 -9.92 7.02 5.33
N PRO A 19 -10.30 8.12 6.02
CA PRO A 19 -9.32 9.02 6.60
C PRO A 19 -8.49 8.30 7.70
N PRO A 20 -7.24 8.73 7.96
CA PRO A 20 -6.43 8.12 9.00
C PRO A 20 -7.07 8.19 10.38
N ARG A 21 -7.30 7.02 11.00
CA ARG A 21 -7.84 6.90 12.36
C ARG A 21 -7.00 5.95 13.20
N LEU A 22 -6.95 6.21 14.50
CA LEU A 22 -6.35 5.31 15.49
C LEU A 22 -7.48 4.51 16.17
N SER A 23 -8.00 3.50 15.49
CA SER A 23 -9.03 2.61 16.03
C SER A 23 -8.75 1.14 15.70
N ALA A 24 -9.23 0.24 16.56
CA ALA A 24 -9.12 -1.20 16.33
C ALA A 24 -9.90 -1.65 15.07
N ASP A 25 -11.02 -0.99 14.78
CA ASP A 25 -11.90 -1.30 13.65
C ASP A 25 -11.37 -0.79 12.31
N GLN A 26 -10.49 0.22 12.33
CA GLN A 26 -9.94 0.83 11.11
C GLN A 26 -9.30 -0.21 10.19
N ARG A 27 -8.57 -1.17 10.77
CA ARG A 27 -7.93 -2.25 10.01
C ARG A 27 -8.97 -3.08 9.24
N TRP A 28 -10.09 -3.41 9.87
CA TRP A 28 -11.15 -4.20 9.24
C TRP A 28 -11.86 -3.41 8.13
N GLN A 29 -12.05 -2.10 8.31
CA GLN A 29 -12.61 -1.24 7.27
C GLN A 29 -11.70 -1.17 6.04
N ILE A 30 -10.39 -1.03 6.26
CA ILE A 30 -9.38 -1.03 5.19
C ILE A 30 -9.38 -2.37 4.45
N LEU A 31 -9.32 -3.50 5.17
CA LEU A 31 -9.34 -4.83 4.56
C LEU A 31 -10.63 -5.10 3.79
N ARG A 32 -11.78 -4.64 4.29
CA ARG A 32 -13.06 -4.74 3.57
C ARG A 32 -13.03 -3.91 2.28
N ALA A 33 -12.55 -2.67 2.34
CA ALA A 33 -12.43 -1.83 1.14
C ALA A 33 -11.52 -2.47 0.09
N LEU A 34 -10.35 -3.00 0.51
CA LEU A 34 -9.43 -3.71 -0.39
C LEU A 34 -9.99 -5.03 -0.95
N ALA A 35 -10.89 -5.70 -0.23
CA ALA A 35 -11.53 -6.91 -0.73
C ALA A 35 -12.65 -6.62 -1.76
N LEU A 36 -13.17 -5.40 -1.78
CA LEU A 36 -14.27 -4.97 -2.65
C LEU A 36 -13.81 -4.13 -3.83
N VAL A 37 -12.61 -3.55 -3.76
CA VAL A 37 -12.09 -2.70 -4.84
C VAL A 37 -11.79 -3.55 -6.07
N GLU A 38 -12.33 -3.11 -7.21
CA GLU A 38 -12.01 -3.67 -8.51
C GLU A 38 -11.17 -2.66 -9.31
N PRO A 39 -10.29 -3.12 -10.22
CA PRO A 39 -9.53 -2.24 -11.09
C PRO A 39 -10.46 -1.40 -11.97
N ASP A 40 -10.10 -0.13 -12.18
CA ASP A 40 -10.77 0.77 -13.12
C ASP A 40 -9.73 1.60 -13.90
N GLN A 41 -10.18 2.38 -14.89
CA GLN A 41 -9.34 3.16 -15.79
C GLN A 41 -8.93 4.53 -15.23
N HIS A 42 -9.34 4.86 -14.01
CA HIS A 42 -8.97 6.13 -13.38
C HIS A 42 -7.47 6.22 -13.13
N ALA A 43 -6.86 7.31 -13.63
CA ALA A 43 -5.44 7.56 -13.45
C ALA A 43 -5.11 7.82 -11.96
N LEU A 44 -3.98 7.28 -11.50
CA LEU A 44 -3.47 7.51 -10.14
C LEU A 44 -3.31 9.01 -9.83
N ALA A 45 -2.96 9.83 -10.82
CA ALA A 45 -2.85 11.27 -10.68
C ALA A 45 -4.15 11.90 -10.12
N ALA A 46 -5.32 11.49 -10.62
CA ALA A 46 -6.62 12.01 -10.17
C ALA A 46 -6.91 11.62 -8.70
N VAL A 47 -6.50 10.42 -8.28
CA VAL A 47 -6.62 9.97 -6.88
C VAL A 47 -5.71 10.79 -5.97
N LEU A 48 -4.47 11.03 -6.40
CA LEU A 48 -3.55 11.87 -5.64
C LEU A 48 -4.09 13.30 -5.51
N GLU A 49 -4.57 13.90 -6.60
CA GLU A 49 -5.17 15.24 -6.66
C GLU A 49 -6.39 15.40 -5.72
N SER A 50 -7.33 14.46 -5.77
CA SER A 50 -8.54 14.49 -4.92
C SER A 50 -8.23 14.34 -3.43
N THR A 51 -7.14 13.65 -3.08
CA THR A 51 -6.75 13.40 -1.68
C THR A 51 -5.79 14.44 -1.11
N GLN A 52 -5.18 15.31 -1.94
CA GLN A 52 -4.11 16.21 -1.48
C GLN A 52 -4.52 17.13 -0.34
N GLN A 53 -5.77 17.61 -0.32
CA GLN A 53 -6.24 18.53 0.72
C GLN A 53 -6.39 17.86 2.09
N ALA A 54 -6.66 16.54 2.10
CA ALA A 54 -6.83 15.77 3.32
C ALA A 54 -5.48 15.31 3.91
N LEU A 55 -4.42 15.29 3.11
CA LEU A 55 -3.07 14.93 3.54
C LEU A 55 -2.42 16.10 4.30
N ARG A 56 -2.22 15.92 5.60
CA ARG A 56 -1.54 16.90 6.46
C ARG A 56 -0.03 16.92 6.19
N GLN A 57 0.61 18.04 6.45
CA GLN A 57 2.08 18.14 6.44
C GLN A 57 2.70 17.08 7.38
N ARG A 58 3.86 16.53 6.98
CA ARG A 58 4.59 15.46 7.69
C ARG A 58 3.81 14.14 7.85
N SER A 59 2.79 13.92 7.02
CA SER A 59 2.16 12.60 6.88
C SER A 59 3.02 11.69 6.00
N GLY A 60 3.03 10.40 6.33
CA GLY A 60 3.58 9.38 5.44
C GLY A 60 2.50 8.98 4.43
N LEU A 61 2.88 8.84 3.17
CA LEU A 61 2.01 8.35 2.10
C LEU A 61 2.66 7.13 1.46
N VAL A 62 1.94 6.01 1.41
CA VAL A 62 2.38 4.83 0.66
C VAL A 62 1.55 4.75 -0.60
N ILE A 63 2.22 4.76 -1.75
CA ILE A 63 1.60 4.63 -3.07
C ILE A 63 1.90 3.22 -3.56
N ILE A 64 0.87 2.48 -3.93
CA ILE A 64 0.99 1.14 -4.52
C ILE A 64 0.41 1.23 -5.91
N THR A 65 1.21 0.99 -6.93
CA THR A 65 0.75 1.18 -8.31
C THR A 65 1.47 0.27 -9.29
N PRO A 66 0.77 -0.32 -10.27
CA PRO A 66 1.41 -0.88 -11.44
C PRO A 66 1.74 0.18 -12.49
N ASP A 67 1.29 1.43 -12.38
CA ASP A 67 1.53 2.48 -13.39
C ASP A 67 3.02 2.86 -13.45
N VAL A 68 3.71 2.31 -14.47
CA VAL A 68 5.11 2.55 -14.81
C VAL A 68 5.31 3.68 -15.83
N GLU A 69 4.24 4.29 -16.34
CA GLU A 69 4.34 5.40 -17.31
C GLU A 69 4.61 6.74 -16.61
N GLY A 70 4.22 6.86 -15.34
CA GLY A 70 4.67 7.95 -14.47
C GLY A 70 3.87 9.24 -14.60
N SER A 71 2.66 9.19 -15.18
CA SER A 71 1.74 10.35 -15.28
C SER A 71 1.41 11.02 -13.93
N TRP A 72 1.60 10.30 -12.83
CA TRP A 72 1.35 10.73 -11.45
C TRP A 72 2.56 11.36 -10.75
N LEU A 73 3.75 11.36 -11.36
CA LEU A 73 4.99 11.82 -10.73
C LEU A 73 4.94 13.32 -10.37
N ASP A 74 4.30 14.15 -11.19
CA ASP A 74 4.11 15.58 -10.90
C ASP A 74 3.28 15.80 -9.63
N SER A 75 2.26 14.97 -9.42
CA SER A 75 1.47 14.98 -8.18
C SER A 75 2.32 14.62 -6.95
N VAL A 76 3.27 13.68 -7.10
CA VAL A 76 4.21 13.33 -6.02
C VAL A 76 5.20 14.46 -5.74
N ALA A 77 5.73 15.11 -6.77
CA ALA A 77 6.58 16.29 -6.60
C ALA A 77 5.85 17.41 -5.83
N LEU A 78 4.57 17.64 -6.11
CA LEU A 78 3.76 18.61 -5.37
C LEU A 78 3.55 18.23 -3.90
N LEU A 79 3.34 16.93 -3.62
CA LEU A 79 3.19 16.42 -2.25
C LEU A 79 4.48 16.56 -1.44
N LEU A 80 5.64 16.29 -2.04
CA LEU A 80 6.95 16.52 -1.43
C LEU A 80 7.13 17.99 -1.03
N ARG A 81 6.79 18.93 -1.92
CA ARG A 81 6.85 20.38 -1.64
C ARG A 81 5.94 20.80 -0.47
N ARG A 82 4.86 20.06 -0.22
CA ARG A 82 3.95 20.26 0.92
C ARG A 82 4.42 19.55 2.20
N GLY A 83 5.56 18.86 2.16
CA GLY A 83 6.14 18.15 3.29
C GLY A 83 5.48 16.81 3.59
N VAL A 84 4.77 16.21 2.64
CA VAL A 84 4.37 14.79 2.70
C VAL A 84 5.59 13.93 2.40
N VAL A 85 5.70 12.78 3.06
CA VAL A 85 6.80 11.83 2.87
C VAL A 85 6.26 10.61 2.13
N PRO A 86 6.35 10.58 0.78
CA PRO A 86 5.89 9.46 -0.02
C PRO A 86 6.86 8.27 0.05
N THR A 87 6.31 7.08 -0.11
CA THR A 87 7.04 5.85 -0.41
C THR A 87 6.26 5.11 -1.49
N VAL A 88 6.95 4.72 -2.57
CA VAL A 88 6.32 4.10 -3.73
C VAL A 88 6.63 2.60 -3.76
N LEU A 89 5.59 1.77 -3.79
CA LEU A 89 5.66 0.35 -4.12
C LEU A 89 5.21 0.20 -5.58
N LEU A 90 6.18 0.17 -6.47
CA LEU A 90 5.94 0.05 -7.91
C LEU A 90 5.86 -1.43 -8.27
N LEU A 91 4.73 -1.90 -8.78
CA LEU A 91 4.59 -3.27 -9.24
C LEU A 91 5.28 -3.41 -10.60
N ASP A 92 6.22 -4.36 -10.73
CA ASP A 92 6.93 -4.63 -11.97
C ASP A 92 5.99 -5.28 -12.98
N GLN A 93 5.33 -4.46 -13.81
CA GLN A 93 4.41 -4.95 -14.83
C GLN A 93 5.00 -6.08 -15.67
N ARG A 94 6.28 -5.98 -16.06
CA ARG A 94 6.94 -6.99 -16.89
C ARG A 94 7.10 -8.31 -16.14
N ALA A 95 7.48 -8.26 -14.86
CA ALA A 95 7.56 -9.47 -14.04
C ALA A 95 6.18 -10.11 -13.80
N PHE A 96 5.09 -9.33 -13.82
CA PHE A 96 3.71 -9.82 -13.75
C PHE A 96 3.10 -10.19 -15.12
N GLY A 97 3.90 -10.23 -16.20
CA GLY A 97 3.46 -10.66 -17.54
C GLY A 97 2.87 -9.57 -18.43
N GLY A 98 2.98 -8.30 -18.03
CA GLY A 98 2.70 -7.13 -18.87
C GLY A 98 3.93 -6.68 -19.67
N ASP A 99 3.78 -5.57 -20.41
CA ASP A 99 4.83 -5.06 -21.31
C ASP A 99 5.55 -3.80 -20.80
N GLY A 100 5.06 -3.21 -19.70
CA GLY A 100 5.55 -1.96 -19.14
C GLY A 100 6.99 -2.03 -18.62
N ASP A 101 7.74 -0.94 -18.78
CA ASP A 101 9.11 -0.79 -18.28
C ASP A 101 9.19 0.28 -17.18
N ALA A 102 9.51 -0.16 -15.96
CA ALA A 102 9.63 0.69 -14.78
C ALA A 102 10.86 1.62 -14.79
N ASN A 103 11.87 1.38 -15.64
CA ASN A 103 13.17 2.06 -15.57
C ASN A 103 13.06 3.60 -15.56
N ARG A 104 12.22 4.17 -16.43
CA ARG A 104 12.05 5.64 -16.48
C ARG A 104 11.38 6.20 -15.22
N THR A 105 10.39 5.49 -14.70
CA THR A 105 9.67 5.90 -13.48
C THR A 105 10.56 5.75 -12.25
N VAL A 106 11.35 4.68 -12.16
CA VAL A 106 12.38 4.48 -11.13
C VAL A 106 13.41 5.62 -11.16
N ALA A 107 14.01 5.92 -12.32
CA ALA A 107 14.98 7.01 -12.44
C ALA A 107 14.39 8.37 -12.03
N SER A 108 13.11 8.59 -12.32
CA SER A 108 12.41 9.81 -11.91
C SER A 108 12.22 9.87 -10.39
N LEU A 109 11.83 8.76 -9.75
CA LEU A 109 11.71 8.66 -8.29
C LEU A 109 13.06 8.85 -7.59
N GLU A 110 14.14 8.29 -8.13
CA GLU A 110 15.51 8.51 -7.65
C GLU A 110 15.91 9.98 -7.72
N SER A 111 15.62 10.66 -8.84
CA SER A 111 15.95 12.08 -9.02
C SER A 111 15.22 13.00 -8.04
N MET A 112 14.07 12.55 -7.52
CA MET A 112 13.27 13.27 -6.52
C MET A 112 13.59 12.87 -5.07
N ASP A 113 14.55 11.96 -4.85
CA ASP A 113 14.89 11.39 -3.54
C ASP A 113 13.66 10.74 -2.85
N VAL A 114 12.83 10.05 -3.64
CA VAL A 114 11.66 9.33 -3.14
C VAL A 114 12.02 7.88 -2.86
N THR A 115 11.81 7.44 -1.61
CA THR A 115 11.92 6.02 -1.26
C THR A 115 10.97 5.20 -2.13
N HIS A 116 11.51 4.21 -2.83
CA HIS A 116 10.71 3.35 -3.68
C HIS A 116 11.24 1.92 -3.70
N TYR A 117 10.35 0.99 -4.04
CA TYR A 117 10.65 -0.42 -4.16
C TYR A 117 9.97 -0.96 -5.42
N LEU A 118 10.73 -1.68 -6.24
CA LEU A 118 10.19 -2.46 -7.33
C LEU A 118 9.74 -3.82 -6.78
N ILE A 119 8.46 -4.11 -6.89
CA ILE A 119 7.83 -5.33 -6.37
C ILE A 119 7.60 -6.28 -7.54
N ALA A 120 8.25 -7.44 -7.49
CA ALA A 120 8.07 -8.54 -8.43
C ALA A 120 7.28 -9.70 -7.77
N PRO A 121 6.75 -10.66 -8.55
CA PRO A 121 5.91 -11.75 -8.03
C PRO A 121 6.56 -12.57 -6.91
N ASP A 122 7.87 -12.78 -6.96
CA ASP A 122 8.65 -13.54 -5.97
C ASP A 122 8.57 -12.93 -4.56
N LEU A 123 8.39 -11.61 -4.46
CA LEU A 123 8.18 -10.94 -3.17
C LEU A 123 6.77 -11.17 -2.61
N LEU A 124 5.80 -11.46 -3.47
CA LEU A 124 4.41 -11.77 -3.10
C LEU A 124 4.18 -13.27 -2.90
N ASP A 125 4.92 -14.13 -3.59
CA ASP A 125 4.79 -15.60 -3.52
C ASP A 125 5.51 -16.22 -2.31
N ARG A 126 5.55 -15.49 -1.21
CA ARG A 126 6.04 -16.00 0.08
C ARG A 126 4.98 -16.88 0.75
N PRO A 127 5.35 -17.98 1.43
CA PRO A 127 4.40 -18.81 2.17
C PRO A 127 3.47 -18.00 3.08
N GLU A 128 4.01 -16.95 3.71
CA GLU A 128 3.32 -16.06 4.63
C GLU A 128 2.32 -15.11 3.93
N ALA A 129 2.46 -14.89 2.62
CA ALA A 129 1.62 -14.02 1.82
C ALA A 129 0.50 -14.78 1.06
N ARG A 130 0.49 -16.12 1.11
CA ARG A 130 -0.55 -16.94 0.47
C ARG A 130 -1.91 -16.75 1.15
N PRO A 131 -2.97 -16.36 0.40
CA PRO A 131 -4.32 -16.24 0.94
C PRO A 131 -4.76 -17.54 1.64
N GLY A 132 -5.29 -17.43 2.86
CA GLY A 132 -5.78 -18.57 3.63
C GLY A 132 -4.74 -19.30 4.51
N GLN A 133 -3.44 -18.98 4.41
CA GLN A 133 -2.42 -19.48 5.36
C GLN A 133 -2.22 -18.55 6.57
N ILE A 134 -2.53 -17.26 6.42
CA ILE A 134 -2.64 -16.33 7.56
C ILE A 134 -3.92 -16.67 8.34
N GLY A 135 -3.76 -17.24 9.53
CA GLY A 135 -4.87 -17.55 10.43
C GLY A 135 -5.05 -19.02 10.79
N GLN A 136 -3.97 -19.80 10.94
CA GLN A 136 -4.11 -21.10 11.60
C GLN A 136 -4.59 -20.91 13.04
N TRP A 137 -5.78 -21.45 13.32
CA TRP A 137 -6.37 -21.45 14.66
C TRP A 137 -6.10 -22.80 15.31
N ARG A 138 -5.53 -22.79 16.51
CA ARG A 138 -5.41 -24.02 17.30
C ARG A 138 -6.55 -24.08 18.29
N LYS A 139 -7.24 -25.22 18.32
CA LYS A 139 -8.16 -25.55 19.39
C LYS A 139 -7.36 -25.97 20.62
N THR A 140 -7.45 -25.18 21.69
CA THR A 140 -6.86 -25.52 22.99
C THR A 140 -7.51 -26.79 23.56
N SER A 141 -6.85 -27.46 24.51
CA SER A 141 -7.41 -28.60 25.25
C SER A 141 -8.72 -28.27 25.98
N ARG A 142 -9.02 -26.98 26.20
CA ARG A 142 -10.28 -26.48 26.78
C ARG A 142 -11.33 -26.09 25.73
N GLY A 143 -11.12 -26.40 24.45
CA GLY A 143 -12.08 -26.14 23.37
C GLY A 143 -12.11 -24.70 22.84
N ARG A 144 -11.29 -23.79 23.38
CA ARG A 144 -11.14 -22.41 22.91
C ARG A 144 -10.25 -22.35 21.67
N TRP A 145 -10.63 -21.57 20.67
CA TRP A 145 -9.79 -21.28 19.52
C TRP A 145 -8.84 -20.13 19.84
N GLU A 146 -7.54 -20.35 19.63
CA GLU A 146 -6.52 -19.32 19.78
C GLU A 146 -5.76 -19.16 18.47
N PRO A 147 -5.50 -17.91 18.03
CA PRO A 147 -4.69 -17.67 16.85
C PRO A 147 -3.27 -18.20 17.13
N GLN A 148 -2.73 -19.04 16.24
CA GLN A 148 -1.35 -19.51 16.38
C GLN A 148 -0.31 -18.44 15.98
N PHE A 149 -0.75 -17.29 15.49
CA PHE A 149 0.14 -16.26 14.98
C PHE A 149 0.41 -15.14 16.01
N HIS A 150 1.69 -14.83 16.24
CA HIS A 150 2.10 -13.65 16.98
C HIS A 150 2.53 -12.53 16.01
N PRO A 151 1.92 -11.32 16.07
CA PRO A 151 2.23 -10.21 15.16
C PRO A 151 3.71 -9.78 15.10
N ARG A 152 4.54 -10.21 16.06
CA ARG A 152 5.99 -9.96 16.09
C ARG A 152 6.79 -10.79 15.09
N GLU A 153 6.19 -11.83 14.51
CA GLU A 153 6.81 -12.71 13.52
C GLU A 153 6.67 -12.16 12.09
N LEU A 154 5.94 -11.06 11.89
CA LEU A 154 5.92 -10.36 10.61
C LEU A 154 7.23 -9.58 10.44
N ILE A 155 8.11 -10.06 9.55
CA ILE A 155 9.42 -9.51 9.19
C ILE A 155 9.31 -8.17 8.41
N TRP A 156 8.22 -7.41 8.52
CA TRP A 156 8.11 -6.08 7.88
C TRP A 156 9.03 -5.03 8.52
N ARG A 157 9.76 -5.35 9.61
CA ARG A 157 10.79 -4.51 10.23
C ARG A 157 12.19 -4.65 9.62
N ALA A 158 12.42 -5.58 8.69
CA ALA A 158 13.75 -5.79 8.11
C ALA A 158 14.11 -4.83 6.96
N LEU A 159 13.18 -3.93 6.58
CA LEU A 159 13.48 -2.80 5.71
C LEU A 159 13.86 -1.60 6.58
N THR A 160 15.07 -1.62 7.15
CA THR A 160 15.70 -0.44 7.76
C THR A 160 17.13 -0.34 7.27
#